data_AF-A0A9P8YQ45-F1
#
_entry.id   AF-A0A9P8YQ45-F1
#
_cell.length_a   1.000
_cell.length_b   1.000
_cell.length_c   1.000
_cell.angle_alpha   90.00
_cell.angle_beta   90.00
_cell.angle_gamma   90.00
#
_symmetry.space_group_name_H-M   'P 1'
#
loop_
_entity.id
_entity.type
_entity.pdbx_description
1 polymer ?
#
loop_
_entity_poly.entity_id
_entity_poly.type
_entity_poly.pdbx_seq_one_letter_code
_entity_poly.pdbx_strand_id
1 'polypeptide(L)'
;FSESPDRWASEGDLKSYDEEVARQTLPSQQVGDVKKSDLPGLEALGQQGRRDGQNLMILNGENVEAYQWSMATASWQKIGDVVDAPGPGRRQIYDGREYDYVFDVDIQEGVPPLKLPYNVSENPYLAAQRFLQNNDLPLTYLDEVVRFIEKNTAGVTLGASSNDFVDPYTGRSAYRAGSAPSTTFTQGGGNPDPFTGASSRRPPAATAKPKLLPVKAPLSFKQANLTAMRTKIHQLNDAAVADPALMSQVLAPEEVATLDTIFTFLTDASTDASFDPAVQQQLDNLEIELLVSILDRWDESRRFPVLDLARLVAAFSPGAFAGDGESLHFARALLVAADVQAGWASVPLPKTRDTNTLLALRTLANVAQFANSDASAQWVAPVFAELKKVPYAALGKQHRIALATIVLNISVMAVKGRKQLVGAEVLEVLNQVLLGEDSEPEAAYRGLISLGNLAFVVAPGSQAVLKSLLAPALVLSAKFKEPRFRDIESELRLQAK
;
A
#
# COMPACT_ATOMS: atom_id res chain seq x y z
N PHE A 1 26.65 14.14 -32.53
CA PHE A 1 27.94 13.78 -33.18
C PHE A 1 28.69 15.05 -33.58
N SER A 2 30.00 14.95 -33.83
CA SER A 2 30.86 16.05 -34.28
C SER A 2 31.11 15.93 -35.79
N GLU A 3 31.10 17.04 -36.53
CA GLU A 3 31.42 17.06 -37.97
C GLU A 3 32.93 17.00 -38.26
N SER A 4 33.78 17.24 -37.26
CA SER A 4 35.25 17.13 -37.35
C SER A 4 35.69 15.68 -37.02
N PRO A 5 36.31 14.95 -37.97
CA PRO A 5 36.77 13.56 -37.77
C PRO A 5 37.85 13.41 -36.70
N ASP A 6 38.70 14.42 -36.52
CA ASP A 6 39.77 14.45 -35.51
C ASP A 6 39.25 14.45 -34.05
N ARG A 7 37.92 14.49 -33.88
CA ARG A 7 37.21 14.44 -32.59
C ARG A 7 36.31 13.21 -32.47
N TRP A 8 36.40 12.26 -33.39
CA TRP A 8 35.71 10.98 -33.28
C TRP A 8 36.50 10.04 -32.36
N ALA A 9 35.85 9.06 -31.76
CA ALA A 9 36.54 7.96 -31.08
C ALA A 9 37.32 7.12 -32.11
N SER A 10 38.31 6.33 -31.69
CA SER A 10 39.09 5.54 -32.66
C SER A 10 38.20 4.47 -33.33
N GLU A 11 38.61 3.98 -34.50
CA GLU A 11 37.88 2.92 -35.21
C GLU A 11 37.72 1.64 -34.36
N GLY A 12 38.65 1.38 -33.43
CA GLY A 12 38.53 0.31 -32.44
C GLY A 12 37.51 0.60 -31.34
N ASP A 13 37.42 1.85 -30.86
CA ASP A 13 36.49 2.27 -29.80
C ASP A 13 35.05 2.41 -30.32
N LEU A 14 34.89 2.89 -31.56
CA LEU A 14 33.59 2.90 -32.24
C LEU A 14 33.09 1.47 -32.43
N LYS A 15 33.96 0.56 -32.88
CA LYS A 15 33.60 -0.85 -33.05
C LYS A 15 33.29 -1.55 -31.72
N SER A 16 34.04 -1.29 -30.65
CA SER A 16 33.73 -1.88 -29.34
C SER A 16 32.41 -1.33 -28.78
N TYR A 17 32.14 -0.03 -28.95
CA TYR A 17 30.84 0.57 -28.60
C TYR A 17 29.68 -0.03 -29.41
N ASP A 18 29.81 -0.17 -30.74
CA ASP A 18 28.80 -0.82 -31.58
C ASP A 18 28.60 -2.30 -31.18
N GLU A 19 29.67 -3.01 -30.80
CA GLU A 19 29.57 -4.37 -30.27
C GLU A 19 28.94 -4.43 -28.86
N GLU A 20 29.10 -3.41 -28.00
CA GLU A 20 28.42 -3.33 -26.71
C GLU A 20 26.93 -3.00 -26.86
N VAL A 21 26.57 -2.05 -27.72
CA VAL A 21 25.18 -1.71 -28.06
C VAL A 21 24.48 -2.90 -28.71
N ALA A 22 25.11 -3.60 -29.65
CA ALA A 22 24.52 -4.78 -30.28
C ALA A 22 24.34 -5.98 -29.32
N ARG A 23 25.06 -6.00 -28.18
CA ARG A 23 24.90 -6.97 -27.08
C ARG A 23 23.92 -6.50 -26.01
N GLN A 24 23.44 -5.26 -26.06
CA GLN A 24 22.52 -4.73 -25.06
C GLN A 24 21.16 -5.46 -25.16
N THR A 25 20.68 -5.97 -24.03
CA THR A 25 19.39 -6.66 -23.96
C THR A 25 18.26 -5.67 -23.72
N LEU A 26 17.27 -5.64 -24.62
CA LEU A 26 16.13 -4.73 -24.53
C LEU A 26 14.93 -5.45 -23.87
N PRO A 27 14.38 -4.93 -22.76
CA PRO A 27 13.18 -5.51 -22.15
C PRO A 27 11.96 -5.36 -23.07
N SER A 28 11.32 -6.48 -23.41
CA SER A 28 10.10 -6.53 -24.24
C SER A 28 8.98 -5.57 -23.77
N GLN A 29 8.90 -5.32 -22.46
CA GLN A 29 7.96 -4.36 -21.85
C GLN A 29 8.08 -2.92 -22.40
N GLN A 30 9.26 -2.49 -22.89
CA GLN A 30 9.42 -1.17 -23.51
C GLN A 30 8.98 -1.12 -24.99
N VAL A 31 8.70 -2.27 -25.59
CA VAL A 31 8.42 -2.43 -27.03
C VAL A 31 6.96 -2.83 -27.30
N GLY A 32 6.24 -3.26 -26.25
CA GLY A 32 4.85 -3.71 -26.30
C GLY A 32 4.71 -5.21 -26.59
N ASP A 33 3.49 -5.73 -26.45
CA ASP A 33 3.15 -7.16 -26.67
C ASP A 33 3.19 -7.54 -28.16
N VAL A 34 4.39 -7.56 -28.75
CA VAL A 34 4.61 -7.93 -30.15
C VAL A 34 4.62 -9.46 -30.30
N LYS A 35 3.64 -9.99 -31.01
CA LYS A 35 3.56 -11.43 -31.31
C LYS A 35 4.69 -11.84 -32.24
N LYS A 36 5.54 -12.77 -31.80
CA LYS A 36 6.65 -13.31 -32.60
C LYS A 36 6.22 -13.97 -33.92
N SER A 37 4.97 -14.44 -34.02
CA SER A 37 4.36 -14.98 -35.24
C SER A 37 4.14 -13.95 -36.35
N ASP A 38 4.09 -12.67 -35.99
CA ASP A 38 3.67 -11.58 -36.87
C ASP A 38 4.88 -10.71 -37.30
N LEU A 39 6.10 -11.11 -36.92
CA LEU A 39 7.37 -10.46 -37.24
C LEU A 39 7.94 -10.93 -38.59
N PRO A 40 8.60 -10.03 -39.36
CA PRO A 40 9.33 -10.41 -40.56
C PRO A 40 10.64 -11.13 -40.22
N GLY A 41 11.18 -11.90 -41.18
CA GLY A 41 12.52 -12.48 -41.10
C GLY A 41 13.60 -11.51 -41.60
N LEU A 42 14.83 -12.03 -41.69
CA LEU A 42 16.02 -11.25 -42.06
C LEU A 42 15.92 -10.61 -43.46
N GLU A 43 15.05 -11.12 -44.35
CA GLU A 43 14.78 -10.54 -45.66
C GLU A 43 14.27 -9.09 -45.60
N ALA A 44 13.67 -8.66 -44.47
CA ALA A 44 13.25 -7.28 -44.29
C ALA A 44 14.42 -6.28 -44.18
N LEU A 45 15.63 -6.73 -43.81
CA LEU A 45 16.84 -5.89 -43.85
C LEU A 45 17.22 -5.46 -45.28
N GLY A 46 16.72 -6.17 -46.30
CA GLY A 46 16.88 -5.80 -47.70
C GLY A 46 16.01 -4.62 -48.15
N GLN A 47 15.08 -4.15 -47.31
CA GLN A 47 14.23 -2.99 -47.61
C GLN A 47 14.82 -1.71 -46.98
N GLN A 48 14.90 -0.63 -47.76
CA GLN A 48 15.39 0.66 -47.27
C GLN A 48 14.44 1.25 -46.21
N GLY A 49 14.99 1.72 -45.08
CA GLY A 49 14.20 2.43 -44.07
C GLY A 49 13.63 3.75 -44.60
N ARG A 50 12.46 4.15 -44.09
CA ARG A 50 11.69 5.32 -44.59
C ARG A 50 12.09 6.63 -43.92
N ARG A 51 12.78 6.57 -42.79
CA ARG A 51 13.29 7.71 -42.02
C ARG A 51 14.46 7.28 -41.15
N ASP A 52 15.34 8.22 -40.84
CA ASP A 52 16.40 8.03 -39.84
C ASP A 52 15.79 7.66 -38.47
N GLY A 53 16.46 6.78 -37.72
CA GLY A 53 15.96 6.31 -36.43
C GLY A 53 14.68 5.46 -36.50
N GLN A 54 14.29 4.96 -37.69
CA GLN A 54 13.20 3.97 -37.77
C GLN A 54 13.67 2.66 -37.13
N ASN A 55 12.91 2.15 -36.17
CA ASN A 55 13.12 0.81 -35.61
C ASN A 55 12.39 -0.27 -36.43
N LEU A 56 12.96 -1.48 -36.45
CA LEU A 56 12.41 -2.69 -37.04
C LEU A 56 12.78 -3.89 -36.15
N MET A 57 11.82 -4.78 -35.89
CA MET A 57 12.04 -6.04 -35.16
C MET A 57 12.03 -7.18 -36.15
N ILE A 58 12.95 -8.13 -35.99
CA ILE A 58 13.15 -9.25 -36.91
C ILE A 58 13.25 -10.56 -36.13
N LEU A 59 12.63 -11.61 -36.66
CA LEU A 59 12.77 -12.97 -36.16
C LEU A 59 13.99 -13.65 -36.81
N ASN A 60 15.04 -13.90 -36.03
CA ASN A 60 16.25 -14.61 -36.44
C ASN A 60 16.33 -15.95 -35.70
N GLY A 61 15.77 -17.00 -36.32
CA GLY A 61 15.58 -18.29 -35.66
C GLY A 61 14.54 -18.21 -34.55
N GLU A 62 14.94 -18.47 -33.31
CA GLU A 62 14.07 -18.34 -32.12
C GLU A 62 14.20 -16.96 -31.44
N ASN A 63 15.21 -16.17 -31.80
CA ASN A 63 15.49 -14.87 -31.20
C ASN A 63 14.79 -13.73 -31.96
N VAL A 64 14.38 -12.69 -31.24
CA VAL A 64 13.93 -11.43 -31.83
C VAL A 64 15.05 -10.40 -31.71
N GLU A 65 15.51 -9.90 -32.85
CA GLU A 65 16.56 -8.89 -32.93
C GLU A 65 15.97 -7.51 -33.24
N ALA A 66 16.43 -6.47 -32.56
CA ALA A 66 16.04 -5.09 -32.83
C ALA A 66 17.07 -4.41 -33.73
N TYR A 67 16.58 -3.75 -34.78
CA TYR A 67 17.37 -2.99 -35.74
C TYR A 67 16.87 -1.54 -35.83
N GLN A 68 17.79 -0.61 -36.10
CA GLN A 68 17.49 0.78 -36.39
C GLN A 68 18.08 1.21 -37.74
N TRP A 69 17.31 1.99 -38.50
CA TRP A 69 17.77 2.52 -39.79
C TRP A 69 18.63 3.77 -39.60
N SER A 70 19.83 3.73 -40.17
CA SER A 70 20.74 4.87 -40.30
C SER A 70 20.72 5.38 -41.75
N MET A 71 20.26 6.61 -41.94
CA MET A 71 20.36 7.34 -43.21
C MET A 71 21.80 7.69 -43.54
N ALA A 72 22.68 7.85 -42.54
CA ALA A 72 24.09 8.19 -42.72
C ALA A 72 24.91 7.05 -43.34
N THR A 73 24.59 5.81 -42.99
CA THR A 73 25.24 4.60 -43.57
C THR A 73 24.38 3.89 -44.61
N ALA A 74 23.16 4.40 -44.86
CA ALA A 74 22.13 3.79 -45.71
C ALA A 74 21.90 2.30 -45.40
N SER A 75 21.86 1.95 -44.10
CA SER A 75 21.80 0.57 -43.63
C SER A 75 21.04 0.42 -42.31
N TRP A 76 20.56 -0.79 -42.05
CA TRP A 76 20.06 -1.21 -40.74
C TRP A 76 21.24 -1.59 -39.84
N GLN A 77 21.27 -1.07 -38.62
CA GLN A 77 22.23 -1.43 -37.57
C GLN A 77 21.50 -2.16 -36.43
N LYS A 78 22.10 -3.20 -35.86
CA LYS A 78 21.52 -3.96 -34.74
C LYS A 78 21.67 -3.15 -33.45
N ILE A 79 20.55 -2.91 -32.76
CA ILE A 79 20.48 -2.11 -31.52
C ILE A 79 20.17 -2.97 -30.27
N GLY A 80 20.16 -4.30 -30.41
CA GLY A 80 20.08 -5.23 -29.29
C GLY A 80 19.28 -6.50 -29.58
N ASP A 81 19.27 -7.39 -28.58
CA ASP A 81 18.41 -8.58 -28.55
C ASP A 81 17.17 -8.33 -27.69
N VAL A 82 15.99 -8.65 -28.21
CA VAL A 82 14.69 -8.52 -27.53
C VAL A 82 14.32 -9.88 -26.95
N VAL A 83 14.63 -10.07 -25.67
CA VAL A 83 14.20 -11.26 -24.92
C VAL A 83 12.79 -11.07 -24.36
N ASP A 84 12.06 -12.16 -24.20
CA ASP A 84 10.88 -12.17 -23.34
C ASP A 84 11.32 -11.82 -21.91
N ALA A 85 10.48 -11.10 -21.16
CA ALA A 85 10.80 -10.71 -19.78
C ALA A 85 11.26 -11.93 -18.95
N PRO A 86 12.40 -11.86 -18.25
CA PRO A 86 13.07 -13.04 -17.72
C PRO A 86 12.20 -13.81 -16.71
N GLY A 87 12.23 -15.14 -16.83
CA GLY A 87 11.42 -16.06 -16.05
C GLY A 87 11.69 -16.07 -14.53
N PRO A 88 10.91 -16.85 -13.77
CA PRO A 88 10.90 -16.82 -12.31
C PRO A 88 12.25 -17.24 -11.72
N GLY A 89 12.78 -16.45 -10.78
CA GLY A 89 14.00 -16.80 -10.07
C GLY A 89 14.77 -15.63 -9.42
N ARG A 90 14.51 -14.38 -9.84
CA ARG A 90 14.98 -13.19 -9.13
C ARG A 90 13.82 -12.49 -8.45
N ARG A 91 13.77 -12.59 -7.12
CA ARG A 91 12.87 -11.77 -6.30
C ARG A 91 13.16 -10.29 -6.52
N GLN A 92 12.11 -9.50 -6.53
CA GLN A 92 12.15 -8.06 -6.66
C GLN A 92 11.96 -7.43 -5.27
N ILE A 93 12.68 -6.36 -4.97
CA ILE A 93 12.54 -5.66 -3.68
C ILE A 93 11.50 -4.55 -3.82
N TYR A 94 10.54 -4.54 -2.89
CA TYR A 94 9.51 -3.50 -2.78
C TYR A 94 9.15 -3.32 -1.30
N ASP A 95 8.99 -2.07 -0.84
CA ASP A 95 8.64 -1.75 0.56
C ASP A 95 9.53 -2.51 1.58
N GLY A 96 10.86 -2.45 1.36
CA GLY A 96 11.89 -3.08 2.18
C GLY A 96 11.93 -4.61 2.16
N ARG A 97 11.14 -5.27 1.30
CA ARG A 97 10.94 -6.73 1.32
C ARG A 97 11.15 -7.36 -0.04
N GLU A 98 11.68 -8.57 -0.04
CA GLU A 98 11.72 -9.41 -1.24
C GLU A 98 10.33 -9.98 -1.55
N TYR A 99 9.93 -9.89 -2.82
CA TYR A 99 8.74 -10.53 -3.37
C TYR A 99 9.11 -11.34 -4.63
N ASP A 100 8.50 -12.50 -4.82
CA ASP A 100 8.70 -13.30 -6.04
C ASP A 100 8.28 -12.54 -7.31
N TYR A 101 7.29 -11.64 -7.19
CA TYR A 101 6.82 -10.73 -8.24
C TYR A 101 6.50 -9.33 -7.68
N VAL A 102 6.77 -8.30 -8.49
CA VAL A 102 6.15 -6.97 -8.32
C VAL A 102 5.60 -6.56 -9.69
N PHE A 103 4.28 -6.55 -9.83
CA PHE A 103 3.61 -6.20 -11.08
C PHE A 103 3.28 -4.71 -11.15
N ASP A 104 3.25 -4.14 -12.35
CA ASP A 104 2.58 -2.88 -12.63
C ASP A 104 1.12 -3.17 -13.00
N VAL A 105 0.18 -2.44 -12.39
CA VAL A 105 -1.26 -2.69 -12.55
C VAL A 105 -2.00 -1.38 -12.80
N ASP A 106 -2.48 -1.21 -14.02
CA ASP A 106 -3.32 -0.08 -14.45
C ASP A 106 -4.80 -0.37 -14.14
N ILE A 107 -5.43 0.48 -13.33
CA ILE A 107 -6.83 0.29 -12.84
C ILE A 107 -7.71 1.51 -13.11
N GLN A 108 -7.12 2.69 -13.35
CA GLN A 108 -7.85 3.92 -13.64
C GLN A 108 -7.22 4.65 -14.82
N GLU A 109 -8.04 4.98 -15.82
CA GLU A 109 -7.60 5.67 -17.03
C GLU A 109 -7.01 7.05 -16.68
N GLY A 110 -5.74 7.26 -17.03
CA GLY A 110 -5.01 8.50 -16.73
C GLY A 110 -4.29 8.56 -15.38
N VAL A 111 -4.32 7.48 -14.57
CA VAL A 111 -3.50 7.34 -13.36
C VAL A 111 -2.25 6.47 -13.69
N PRO A 112 -1.05 6.77 -13.16
CA PRO A 112 0.12 5.92 -13.37
C PRO A 112 -0.07 4.48 -12.85
N PRO A 113 0.62 3.48 -13.42
CA PRO A 113 0.53 2.09 -12.97
C PRO A 113 0.88 1.94 -11.48
N LEU A 114 0.12 1.09 -10.78
CA LEU A 114 0.31 0.86 -9.34
C LEU A 114 1.05 -0.46 -9.10
N LYS A 115 2.05 -0.44 -8.20
CA LYS A 115 2.88 -1.61 -7.90
C LYS A 115 2.15 -2.62 -7.01
N LEU A 116 2.03 -3.87 -7.49
CA LEU A 116 1.44 -5.00 -6.77
C LEU A 116 2.52 -6.02 -6.39
N PRO A 117 3.01 -6.01 -5.14
CA PRO A 117 3.94 -7.03 -4.64
C PRO A 117 3.22 -8.35 -4.30
N TYR A 118 3.72 -9.46 -4.83
CA TYR A 118 3.14 -10.81 -4.69
C TYR A 118 4.21 -11.89 -4.50
N ASN A 119 3.91 -12.90 -3.69
CA ASN A 119 4.72 -14.11 -3.52
C ASN A 119 3.94 -15.34 -4.01
N VAL A 120 4.61 -16.30 -4.65
CA VAL A 120 3.97 -17.54 -5.15
C VAL A 120 3.43 -18.40 -4.00
N SER A 121 3.93 -18.18 -2.78
CA SER A 121 3.45 -18.79 -1.54
C SER A 121 2.30 -18.03 -0.85
N GLU A 122 1.89 -16.87 -1.36
CA GLU A 122 0.77 -16.08 -0.84
C GLU A 122 -0.55 -16.38 -1.58
N ASN A 123 -1.68 -16.13 -0.94
CA ASN A 123 -2.99 -16.27 -1.57
C ASN A 123 -3.30 -15.03 -2.46
N PRO A 124 -3.61 -15.19 -3.76
CA PRO A 124 -3.95 -14.08 -4.66
C PRO A 124 -5.01 -13.12 -4.12
N TYR A 125 -6.05 -13.62 -3.42
CA TYR A 125 -7.11 -12.79 -2.86
C TYR A 125 -6.61 -11.90 -1.70
N LEU A 126 -5.65 -12.37 -0.91
CA LEU A 126 -5.06 -11.57 0.18
C LEU A 126 -4.08 -10.53 -0.36
N ALA A 127 -3.29 -10.89 -1.38
CA ALA A 127 -2.40 -9.95 -2.04
C ALA A 127 -3.17 -8.85 -2.79
N ALA A 128 -4.22 -9.23 -3.54
CA ALA A 128 -5.13 -8.30 -4.21
C ALA A 128 -5.87 -7.40 -3.21
N GLN A 129 -6.37 -7.95 -2.11
CA GLN A 129 -7.02 -7.17 -1.06
C GLN A 129 -6.05 -6.16 -0.41
N ARG A 130 -4.83 -6.60 -0.04
CA ARG A 130 -3.77 -5.70 0.46
C ARG A 130 -3.49 -4.58 -0.53
N PHE A 131 -3.28 -4.92 -1.79
CA PHE A 131 -2.93 -3.96 -2.82
C PHE A 131 -4.04 -2.93 -3.06
N LEU A 132 -5.31 -3.35 -3.10
CA LEU A 132 -6.44 -2.42 -3.24
C LEU A 132 -6.58 -1.52 -2.01
N GLN A 133 -6.46 -2.08 -0.80
CA GLN A 133 -6.55 -1.32 0.46
C GLN A 133 -5.39 -0.33 0.65
N ASN A 134 -4.16 -0.70 0.25
CA ASN A 134 -2.98 0.17 0.35
C ASN A 134 -3.03 1.37 -0.62
N ASN A 135 -3.81 1.27 -1.70
CA ASN A 135 -3.96 2.31 -2.72
C ASN A 135 -5.34 3.03 -2.66
N ASP A 136 -6.10 2.86 -1.56
CA ASP A 136 -7.48 3.38 -1.38
C ASP A 136 -8.44 3.03 -2.55
N LEU A 137 -8.20 1.90 -3.24
CA LEU A 137 -8.99 1.46 -4.39
C LEU A 137 -10.23 0.65 -3.97
N PRO A 138 -11.36 0.78 -4.69
CA PRO A 138 -12.57 -0.02 -4.43
C PRO A 138 -12.33 -1.54 -4.53
N LEU A 139 -12.81 -2.30 -3.55
CA LEU A 139 -12.76 -3.77 -3.58
C LEU A 139 -13.66 -4.41 -4.67
N THR A 140 -14.39 -3.63 -5.47
CA THR A 140 -15.02 -4.12 -6.70
C THR A 140 -14.00 -4.63 -7.72
N TYR A 141 -12.77 -4.11 -7.69
CA TYR A 141 -11.66 -4.58 -8.53
C TYR A 141 -10.99 -5.87 -8.02
N LEU A 142 -11.45 -6.45 -6.89
CA LEU A 142 -10.79 -7.61 -6.26
C LEU A 142 -10.71 -8.82 -7.21
N ASP A 143 -11.82 -9.21 -7.83
CA ASP A 143 -11.87 -10.34 -8.76
C ASP A 143 -11.06 -10.09 -10.04
N GLU A 144 -10.89 -8.83 -10.45
CA GLU A 144 -10.11 -8.43 -11.61
C GLU A 144 -8.61 -8.49 -11.31
N VAL A 145 -8.18 -7.93 -10.17
CA VAL A 145 -6.79 -7.99 -9.70
C VAL A 145 -6.38 -9.42 -9.36
N VAL A 146 -7.27 -10.25 -8.80
CA VAL A 146 -7.01 -11.69 -8.61
C VAL A 146 -6.78 -12.40 -9.94
N ARG A 147 -7.65 -12.20 -10.94
CA ARG A 147 -7.46 -12.78 -12.28
C ARG A 147 -6.18 -12.28 -12.94
N PHE A 148 -5.80 -11.03 -12.72
CA PHE A 148 -4.53 -10.47 -13.18
C PHE A 148 -3.34 -11.18 -12.54
N ILE A 149 -3.34 -11.38 -11.21
CA ILE A 149 -2.29 -12.17 -10.52
C ILE A 149 -2.27 -13.58 -11.12
N GLU A 150 -3.39 -14.30 -11.07
CA GLU A 150 -3.50 -15.69 -11.53
C GLU A 150 -3.01 -15.85 -12.98
N LYS A 151 -3.42 -14.97 -13.91
CA LYS A 151 -2.98 -14.96 -15.31
C LYS A 151 -1.47 -14.79 -15.45
N ASN A 152 -0.88 -13.85 -14.71
CA ASN A 152 0.55 -13.54 -14.81
C ASN A 152 1.43 -14.53 -14.01
N THR A 153 0.87 -15.30 -13.09
CA THR A 153 1.58 -16.34 -12.32
C THR A 153 1.34 -17.77 -12.81
N ALA A 154 0.39 -17.97 -13.74
CA ALA A 154 -0.02 -19.30 -14.23
C ALA A 154 1.12 -20.15 -14.83
N GLY A 155 2.21 -19.52 -15.29
CA GLY A 155 3.41 -20.22 -15.75
C GLY A 155 4.24 -20.89 -14.65
N VAL A 156 3.92 -20.67 -13.37
CA VAL A 156 4.74 -21.11 -12.22
C VAL A 156 3.91 -21.89 -11.20
N THR A 157 3.29 -22.99 -11.65
CA THR A 157 3.00 -24.09 -10.73
C THR A 157 4.34 -24.63 -10.20
N LEU A 158 4.57 -24.61 -8.89
CA LEU A 158 5.71 -25.32 -8.30
C LEU A 158 5.61 -26.81 -8.69
N GLY A 159 6.58 -27.27 -9.48
CA GLY A 159 6.74 -28.70 -9.74
C GLY A 159 6.93 -29.44 -8.41
N ALA A 160 6.29 -30.61 -8.26
CA ALA A 160 6.35 -31.39 -7.04
C ALA A 160 7.81 -31.69 -6.67
N SER A 161 8.28 -31.11 -5.57
CA SER A 161 9.68 -31.20 -5.15
C SER A 161 10.04 -32.63 -4.75
N SER A 162 10.69 -33.35 -5.67
CA SER A 162 11.26 -34.67 -5.45
C SER A 162 12.25 -34.62 -4.28
N ASN A 163 11.96 -35.36 -3.22
CA ASN A 163 12.59 -35.20 -1.90
C ASN A 163 13.98 -35.86 -1.78
N ASP A 164 14.83 -35.70 -2.80
CA ASP A 164 16.19 -36.24 -2.86
C ASP A 164 17.21 -35.32 -2.16
N PHE A 165 17.05 -35.13 -0.85
CA PHE A 165 18.11 -34.55 -0.02
C PHE A 165 19.23 -35.58 0.20
N VAL A 166 20.30 -35.46 -0.58
CA VAL A 166 21.50 -36.32 -0.45
C VAL A 166 22.48 -35.67 0.51
N ASP A 167 22.72 -36.31 1.66
CA ASP A 167 23.73 -35.89 2.64
C ASP A 167 25.16 -35.96 2.04
N PRO A 168 25.93 -34.85 2.02
CA PRO A 168 27.30 -34.84 1.52
C PRO A 168 28.27 -35.78 2.24
N TYR A 169 27.98 -36.21 3.48
CA TYR A 169 28.95 -36.93 4.33
C TYR A 169 28.87 -38.46 4.29
N THR A 170 27.88 -39.05 3.59
CA THR A 170 27.87 -40.50 3.28
C THR A 170 27.54 -40.76 1.82
N GLY A 171 28.58 -40.84 0.98
CA GLY A 171 28.45 -41.11 -0.46
C GLY A 171 27.77 -42.45 -0.77
N ARG A 172 27.07 -42.50 -1.92
CA ARG A 172 26.25 -43.61 -2.42
C ARG A 172 26.97 -44.98 -2.48
N SER A 173 27.06 -45.73 -1.37
CA SER A 173 27.47 -47.15 -1.37
C SER A 173 27.13 -47.88 -0.05
N ALA A 174 25.96 -48.52 -0.01
CA ALA A 174 25.66 -49.58 0.97
C ALA A 174 24.64 -50.57 0.38
N TYR A 175 24.98 -51.86 0.40
CA TYR A 175 24.21 -52.94 -0.23
C TYR A 175 22.87 -53.22 0.49
N ARG A 176 21.82 -53.54 -0.27
CA ARG A 176 20.67 -54.33 0.21
C ARG A 176 20.70 -55.72 -0.43
N ALA A 177 21.05 -56.72 0.37
CA ALA A 177 20.74 -58.13 0.13
C ALA A 177 19.71 -58.58 1.20
N GLY A 178 18.91 -59.60 0.92
CA GLY A 178 17.74 -59.95 1.74
C GLY A 178 17.74 -61.36 2.34
N SER A 179 16.54 -61.78 2.74
CA SER A 179 16.10 -63.14 3.07
C SER A 179 16.31 -63.67 4.50
N ALA A 180 15.18 -63.74 5.23
CA ALA A 180 14.78 -64.80 6.17
C ALA A 180 15.47 -64.85 7.56
N PRO A 181 15.02 -65.73 8.50
CA PRO A 181 13.71 -65.60 9.18
C PRO A 181 13.83 -65.82 10.72
N SER A 182 12.71 -66.21 11.38
CA SER A 182 12.56 -66.64 12.81
C SER A 182 12.52 -65.50 13.86
N THR A 183 11.84 -65.55 15.03
CA THR A 183 10.75 -66.37 15.65
C THR A 183 10.31 -65.66 16.98
N THR A 184 9.19 -65.85 17.69
CA THR A 184 7.98 -66.72 17.64
C THR A 184 6.88 -66.19 18.60
N PHE A 185 5.60 -66.59 18.41
CA PHE A 185 4.47 -66.56 19.37
C PHE A 185 3.90 -65.17 19.78
N THR A 186 2.62 -65.00 20.20
CA THR A 186 1.58 -65.98 20.60
C THR A 186 0.15 -65.59 20.15
N GLN A 187 -0.73 -66.59 20.13
CA GLN A 187 -2.18 -66.65 19.78
C GLN A 187 -3.10 -65.42 20.06
N GLY A 188 -4.15 -65.32 19.22
CA GLY A 188 -5.41 -64.61 19.49
C GLY A 188 -6.34 -64.70 18.28
N GLY A 189 -7.24 -65.69 18.22
CA GLY A 189 -7.98 -66.05 17.00
C GLY A 189 -9.37 -65.41 16.84
N GLY A 190 -9.73 -65.05 15.60
CA GLY A 190 -11.07 -64.59 15.20
C GLY A 190 -11.21 -64.44 13.68
N ASN A 191 -12.21 -65.11 13.10
CA ASN A 191 -12.65 -65.06 11.70
C ASN A 191 -14.20 -64.93 11.74
N PRO A 192 -14.94 -64.27 10.82
CA PRO A 192 -14.66 -63.90 9.41
C PRO A 192 -14.46 -62.36 9.25
N ASP A 193 -14.47 -61.68 8.08
CA ASP A 193 -15.24 -61.78 6.81
C ASP A 193 -14.47 -61.05 5.66
N PRO A 194 -14.40 -61.60 4.43
CA PRO A 194 -13.69 -61.00 3.29
C PRO A 194 -14.45 -59.88 2.52
N PHE A 195 -15.64 -59.39 2.94
CA PHE A 195 -16.43 -58.42 2.14
C PHE A 195 -16.87 -57.12 2.84
N THR A 196 -15.94 -56.35 3.44
CA THR A 196 -16.12 -54.89 3.58
C THR A 196 -14.84 -54.12 3.23
N GLY A 197 -14.92 -53.21 2.26
CA GLY A 197 -13.78 -52.45 1.75
C GLY A 197 -13.28 -51.34 2.67
N ALA A 198 -11.97 -51.14 2.71
CA ALA A 198 -11.34 -50.05 3.47
C ALA A 198 -11.80 -48.68 2.94
N SER A 199 -12.62 -47.96 3.73
CA SER A 199 -13.10 -46.62 3.38
C SER A 199 -13.33 -45.69 4.58
N SER A 200 -12.63 -45.94 5.69
CA SER A 200 -12.53 -44.98 6.80
C SER A 200 -11.61 -43.82 6.42
N ARG A 201 -12.13 -42.89 5.60
CA ARG A 201 -11.47 -41.59 5.36
C ARG A 201 -11.58 -40.76 6.64
N ARG A 202 -10.59 -40.90 7.53
CA ARG A 202 -10.36 -39.93 8.61
C ARG A 202 -10.24 -38.55 7.95
N PRO A 203 -11.12 -37.57 8.23
CA PRO A 203 -11.01 -36.27 7.60
C PRO A 203 -9.66 -35.65 7.97
N PRO A 204 -8.97 -34.95 7.06
CA PRO A 204 -7.79 -34.18 7.41
C PRO A 204 -8.18 -33.20 8.51
N ALA A 205 -7.31 -33.03 9.51
CA ALA A 205 -7.55 -32.05 10.57
C ALA A 205 -7.72 -30.68 9.91
N ALA A 206 -8.88 -30.05 10.13
CA ALA A 206 -9.17 -28.75 9.53
C ALA A 206 -8.09 -27.76 9.95
N THR A 207 -7.37 -27.19 8.98
CA THR A 207 -6.41 -26.13 9.23
C THR A 207 -7.16 -24.99 9.93
N ALA A 208 -6.70 -24.64 11.13
CA ALA A 208 -7.35 -23.59 11.91
C ALA A 208 -7.35 -22.30 11.09
N LYS A 209 -8.53 -21.71 10.87
CA LYS A 209 -8.65 -20.42 10.18
C LYS A 209 -7.66 -19.42 10.82
N PRO A 210 -6.91 -18.63 10.03
CA PRO A 210 -6.08 -17.58 10.59
C PRO A 210 -6.97 -16.63 11.39
N LYS A 211 -6.55 -16.31 12.62
CA LYS A 211 -7.28 -15.38 13.48
C LYS A 211 -7.26 -13.99 12.86
N LEU A 212 -8.42 -13.35 12.78
CA LEU A 212 -8.56 -12.01 12.23
C LEU A 212 -8.20 -10.94 13.27
N LEU A 213 -8.31 -11.26 14.56
CA LEU A 213 -8.09 -10.34 15.66
C LEU A 213 -7.07 -10.85 16.71
N PRO A 214 -6.39 -9.94 17.42
CA PRO A 214 -6.39 -8.49 17.22
C PRO A 214 -5.47 -8.04 16.08
N VAL A 215 -5.90 -7.04 15.31
CA VAL A 215 -5.08 -6.37 14.29
C VAL A 215 -4.02 -5.50 14.98
N LYS A 216 -2.77 -5.57 14.49
CA LYS A 216 -1.60 -4.92 15.10
C LYS A 216 -0.89 -3.89 14.20
N ALA A 217 -1.27 -3.83 12.92
CA ALA A 217 -0.82 -2.81 11.98
C ALA A 217 -1.86 -1.68 11.93
N PRO A 218 -1.47 -0.40 12.11
CA PRO A 218 -2.34 0.73 11.79
C PRO A 218 -2.38 0.94 10.26
N LEU A 219 -3.31 1.77 9.78
CA LEU A 219 -3.41 2.16 8.37
C LEU A 219 -2.93 3.61 8.16
N SER A 220 -2.52 3.95 6.94
CA SER A 220 -1.95 5.26 6.58
C SER A 220 -2.51 5.82 5.26
N PHE A 221 -2.54 7.14 5.13
CA PHE A 221 -2.89 7.87 3.92
C PHE A 221 -1.64 8.55 3.34
N LYS A 222 -0.84 7.78 2.56
CA LYS A 222 0.45 8.23 1.98
C LYS A 222 0.38 8.70 0.52
N GLN A 223 -0.59 8.25 -0.29
CA GLN A 223 -0.66 8.54 -1.74
C GLN A 223 -0.82 10.04 -2.04
N ALA A 224 0.12 10.66 -2.77
CA ALA A 224 0.08 12.08 -3.14
C ALA A 224 0.93 12.39 -4.38
N ASN A 225 0.75 13.59 -4.93
CA ASN A 225 1.65 14.17 -5.94
C ASN A 225 2.33 15.41 -5.34
N LEU A 226 3.53 15.21 -4.79
CA LEU A 226 4.32 16.26 -4.11
C LEU A 226 4.61 17.46 -5.04
N THR A 227 4.92 17.21 -6.31
CA THR A 227 5.19 18.27 -7.29
C THR A 227 3.97 19.15 -7.50
N ALA A 228 2.79 18.58 -7.74
CA ALA A 228 1.55 19.33 -7.91
C ALA A 228 1.16 20.10 -6.64
N MET A 229 1.39 19.50 -5.46
CA MET A 229 1.17 20.14 -4.16
C MET A 229 2.08 21.36 -3.97
N ARG A 230 3.40 21.22 -4.20
CA ARG A 230 4.39 22.31 -4.12
C ARG A 230 4.04 23.43 -5.10
N THR A 231 3.77 23.11 -6.36
CA THR A 231 3.30 24.08 -7.36
C THR A 231 2.04 24.81 -6.91
N LYS A 232 1.10 24.12 -6.23
CA LYS A 232 -0.13 24.76 -5.77
C LYS A 232 0.08 25.71 -4.58
N ILE A 233 0.97 25.38 -3.64
CA ILE A 233 1.29 26.28 -2.52
C ILE A 233 1.99 27.54 -3.03
N HIS A 234 3.00 27.40 -3.91
CA HIS A 234 3.66 28.56 -4.53
C HIS A 234 2.69 29.42 -5.35
N GLN A 235 1.85 28.81 -6.21
CA GLN A 235 0.83 29.57 -6.96
C GLN A 235 -0.13 30.35 -6.04
N LEU A 236 -0.51 29.78 -4.89
CA LEU A 236 -1.33 30.48 -3.90
C LEU A 236 -0.54 31.61 -3.23
N ASN A 237 0.74 31.44 -2.91
CA ASN A 237 1.59 32.49 -2.37
C ASN A 237 1.78 33.66 -3.36
N ASP A 238 2.08 33.38 -4.63
CA ASP A 238 2.27 34.39 -5.67
C ASP A 238 0.99 35.24 -5.85
N ALA A 239 -0.18 34.60 -5.78
CA ALA A 239 -1.46 35.29 -5.77
C ALA A 239 -1.71 36.11 -4.48
N ALA A 240 -1.08 35.77 -3.35
CA ALA A 240 -1.08 36.61 -2.14
C ALA A 240 -0.21 37.86 -2.33
N VAL A 241 0.98 37.71 -2.92
CA VAL A 241 1.92 38.80 -3.19
C VAL A 241 1.33 39.81 -4.20
N ALA A 242 0.49 39.33 -5.13
CA ALA A 242 -0.19 40.16 -6.11
C ALA A 242 -1.45 40.90 -5.59
N ASP A 243 -1.98 40.54 -4.42
CA ASP A 243 -3.23 41.11 -3.87
C ASP A 243 -2.99 41.77 -2.49
N PRO A 244 -3.07 43.11 -2.39
CA PRO A 244 -2.96 43.83 -1.12
C PRO A 244 -3.93 43.38 -0.01
N ALA A 245 -5.07 42.76 -0.35
CA ALA A 245 -6.00 42.20 0.64
C ALA A 245 -5.48 40.90 1.30
N LEU A 246 -4.51 40.23 0.67
CA LEU A 246 -3.98 38.92 1.08
C LEU A 246 -2.58 39.00 1.70
N MET A 247 -2.08 40.20 2.01
CA MET A 247 -0.73 40.44 2.54
C MET A 247 -0.39 39.66 3.82
N SER A 248 -1.37 39.40 4.70
CA SER A 248 -1.18 38.58 5.91
C SER A 248 -1.00 37.08 5.63
N GLN A 249 -1.16 36.66 4.38
CA GLN A 249 -1.07 35.28 3.91
C GLN A 249 0.15 35.05 3.01
N VAL A 250 0.94 36.10 2.72
CA VAL A 250 2.23 35.95 2.05
C VAL A 250 3.17 35.11 2.93
N LEU A 251 3.96 34.25 2.28
CA LEU A 251 5.08 33.52 2.89
C LEU A 251 6.34 34.38 2.79
N ALA A 252 7.05 34.57 3.89
CA ALA A 252 8.35 35.24 3.88
C ALA A 252 9.43 34.36 3.19
N PRO A 253 10.54 34.92 2.68
CA PRO A 253 11.57 34.15 1.98
C PRO A 253 12.14 32.97 2.80
N GLU A 254 12.29 33.15 4.10
CA GLU A 254 12.69 32.12 5.07
C GLU A 254 11.64 31.01 5.22
N GLU A 255 10.35 31.36 5.20
CA GLU A 255 9.25 30.38 5.25
C GLU A 255 9.15 29.57 3.95
N VAL A 256 9.41 30.20 2.80
CA VAL A 256 9.52 29.52 1.50
C VAL A 256 10.70 28.54 1.50
N ALA A 257 11.83 28.91 2.10
CA ALA A 257 12.97 28.01 2.25
C ALA A 257 12.67 26.80 3.15
N THR A 258 12.04 27.01 4.31
CA THR A 258 11.58 25.91 5.20
C THR A 258 10.53 25.03 4.52
N LEU A 259 9.58 25.60 3.78
CA LEU A 259 8.62 24.84 2.96
C LEU A 259 9.31 23.94 1.94
N ASP A 260 10.35 24.44 1.28
CA ASP A 260 11.13 23.68 0.31
C ASP A 260 11.99 22.58 0.97
N THR A 261 12.43 22.77 2.22
CA THR A 261 13.02 21.69 3.06
C THR A 261 12.01 20.58 3.32
N ILE A 262 10.76 20.90 3.70
CA ILE A 262 9.69 19.91 3.90
C ILE A 262 9.46 19.10 2.62
N PHE A 263 9.38 19.77 1.46
CA PHE A 263 9.18 19.08 0.18
C PHE A 263 10.38 18.21 -0.23
N THR A 264 11.61 18.64 0.05
CA THR A 264 12.82 17.83 -0.19
C THR A 264 12.77 16.56 0.66
N PHE A 265 12.62 16.70 1.99
CA PHE A 265 12.49 15.58 2.92
C PHE A 265 11.40 14.58 2.50
N LEU A 266 10.20 15.06 2.15
CA LEU A 266 9.11 14.18 1.74
C LEU A 266 9.36 13.51 0.38
N THR A 267 10.13 14.13 -0.52
CA THR A 267 10.49 13.52 -1.81
C THR A 267 11.45 12.34 -1.58
N ASP A 268 12.47 12.53 -0.75
CA ASP A 268 13.43 11.48 -0.39
C ASP A 268 12.71 10.36 0.40
N ALA A 269 11.94 10.73 1.44
CA ALA A 269 11.21 9.79 2.29
C ALA A 269 10.10 8.99 1.59
N SER A 270 9.53 9.52 0.49
CA SER A 270 8.51 8.80 -0.31
C SER A 270 9.10 7.97 -1.45
N THR A 271 10.39 8.11 -1.75
CA THR A 271 11.08 7.33 -2.80
C THR A 271 12.07 6.30 -2.23
N ASP A 272 12.56 6.47 -1.00
CA ASP A 272 13.29 5.45 -0.26
C ASP A 272 12.35 4.28 0.12
N ALA A 273 12.48 3.17 -0.59
CA ALA A 273 11.75 1.93 -0.31
C ALA A 273 12.18 1.23 1.00
N SER A 274 13.19 1.75 1.72
CA SER A 274 13.57 1.30 3.06
C SER A 274 13.09 2.22 4.20
N PHE A 275 12.27 3.23 3.89
CA PHE A 275 11.90 4.28 4.83
C PHE A 275 10.98 3.81 5.97
N ASP A 276 11.51 3.79 7.21
CA ASP A 276 10.76 3.63 8.46
C ASP A 276 10.64 4.99 9.20
N PRO A 277 9.45 5.63 9.17
CA PRO A 277 9.18 6.89 9.87
C PRO A 277 9.44 6.86 11.38
N ALA A 278 9.51 5.67 12.01
CA ALA A 278 9.74 5.53 13.44
C ALA A 278 11.22 5.51 13.84
N VAL A 279 12.17 5.46 12.89
CA VAL A 279 13.61 5.27 13.17
C VAL A 279 14.51 6.28 12.45
N GLN A 280 14.13 6.77 11.27
CA GLN A 280 14.94 7.72 10.51
C GLN A 280 14.85 9.16 11.03
N GLN A 281 15.67 10.05 10.44
CA GLN A 281 15.67 11.48 10.72
C GLN A 281 14.27 12.09 10.56
N GLN A 282 13.98 13.07 11.41
CA GLN A 282 12.71 13.77 11.46
C GLN A 282 12.90 15.21 10.98
N LEU A 283 11.79 15.87 10.65
CA LEU A 283 11.70 17.33 10.61
C LEU A 283 11.73 17.88 12.04
N ASP A 284 12.21 19.12 12.21
CA ASP A 284 12.27 19.78 13.50
C ASP A 284 10.99 20.59 13.76
N ASN A 285 10.90 21.23 14.93
CA ASN A 285 9.73 22.03 15.29
C ASN A 285 9.50 23.23 14.34
N LEU A 286 10.55 23.73 13.67
CA LEU A 286 10.45 24.86 12.74
C LEU A 286 9.51 24.56 11.57
N GLU A 287 9.59 23.35 11.00
CA GLU A 287 8.72 22.92 9.90
C GLU A 287 7.26 22.75 10.35
N ILE A 288 7.02 22.32 11.59
CA ILE A 288 5.67 22.13 12.13
C ILE A 288 5.01 23.46 12.49
N GLU A 289 5.75 24.38 13.14
CA GLU A 289 5.28 25.74 13.42
C GLU A 289 4.97 26.50 12.13
N LEU A 290 5.75 26.31 11.06
CA LEU A 290 5.42 26.84 9.74
C LEU A 290 4.07 26.32 9.25
N LEU A 291 3.87 24.98 9.25
CA LEU A 291 2.61 24.39 8.80
C LEU A 291 1.42 24.89 9.63
N VAL A 292 1.54 24.97 10.95
CA VAL A 292 0.48 25.49 11.84
C VAL A 292 0.21 26.98 11.57
N SER A 293 1.25 27.80 11.45
CA SER A 293 1.14 29.23 11.16
C SER A 293 0.44 29.51 9.83
N ILE A 294 0.77 28.75 8.77
CA ILE A 294 0.07 28.84 7.48
C ILE A 294 -1.40 28.41 7.63
N LEU A 295 -1.67 27.29 8.32
CA LEU A 295 -3.04 26.77 8.51
C LEU A 295 -3.94 27.72 9.31
N ASP A 296 -3.39 28.47 10.27
CA ASP A 296 -4.12 29.50 11.00
C ASP A 296 -4.42 30.71 10.10
N ARG A 297 -3.39 31.30 9.49
CA ARG A 297 -3.48 32.61 8.82
C ARG A 297 -4.07 32.57 7.40
N TRP A 298 -3.99 31.46 6.67
CA TRP A 298 -4.55 31.35 5.32
C TRP A 298 -6.08 31.21 5.33
N ASP A 299 -6.75 31.74 4.31
CA ASP A 299 -8.21 31.58 4.13
C ASP A 299 -8.61 30.11 3.98
N GLU A 300 -9.85 29.78 4.38
CA GLU A 300 -10.45 28.45 4.26
C GLU A 300 -10.24 27.83 2.86
N SER A 301 -10.42 28.64 1.80
CA SER A 301 -10.28 28.26 0.38
C SER A 301 -8.85 27.94 -0.07
N ARG A 302 -7.85 28.26 0.76
CA ARG A 302 -6.42 28.19 0.43
C ARG A 302 -5.67 27.15 1.27
N ARG A 303 -6.22 26.73 2.42
CA ARG A 303 -5.60 25.77 3.35
C ARG A 303 -5.37 24.35 2.79
N PHE A 304 -6.16 23.91 1.79
CA PHE A 304 -6.18 22.50 1.38
C PHE A 304 -4.83 21.85 0.99
N PRO A 305 -3.91 22.45 0.20
CA PRO A 305 -2.64 21.80 -0.13
C PRO A 305 -1.68 21.77 1.07
N VAL A 306 -1.86 22.67 2.05
CA VAL A 306 -1.10 22.70 3.30
C VAL A 306 -1.61 21.64 4.27
N LEU A 307 -2.92 21.38 4.29
CA LEU A 307 -3.51 20.22 4.96
C LEU A 307 -3.05 18.91 4.33
N ASP A 308 -2.93 18.83 3.00
CA ASP A 308 -2.42 17.62 2.33
C ASP A 308 -0.89 17.44 2.53
N LEU A 309 -0.15 18.53 2.71
CA LEU A 309 1.27 18.49 3.12
C LEU A 309 1.42 18.01 4.56
N ALA A 310 0.64 18.58 5.49
CA ALA A 310 0.58 18.16 6.89
C ALA A 310 0.19 16.67 7.02
N ARG A 311 -0.70 16.18 6.16
CA ARG A 311 -1.08 14.76 6.04
C ARG A 311 0.11 13.86 5.76
N LEU A 312 1.04 14.29 4.91
CA LEU A 312 2.26 13.55 4.56
C LEU A 312 3.32 13.66 5.65
N VAL A 313 3.53 14.84 6.23
CA VAL A 313 4.42 15.01 7.39
C VAL A 313 3.97 14.10 8.54
N ALA A 314 2.66 14.01 8.80
CA ALA A 314 2.09 13.06 9.78
C ALA A 314 2.30 11.56 9.46
N ALA A 315 2.71 11.21 8.24
CA ALA A 315 2.96 9.83 7.80
C ALA A 315 4.44 9.47 7.64
N PHE A 316 5.32 10.46 7.46
CA PHE A 316 6.75 10.29 7.18
C PHE A 316 7.67 10.93 8.24
N SER A 317 7.22 11.94 8.99
CA SER A 317 7.94 12.48 10.14
C SER A 317 7.07 12.58 11.40
N PRO A 318 6.76 11.45 12.05
CA PRO A 318 5.92 11.41 13.25
C PRO A 318 6.59 11.98 14.51
N GLY A 319 7.91 12.08 14.54
CA GLY A 319 8.65 12.67 15.66
C GLY A 319 8.50 14.18 15.76
N ALA A 320 8.29 14.87 14.63
CA ALA A 320 8.25 16.33 14.55
C ALA A 320 7.13 16.98 15.41
N PHE A 321 6.05 16.23 15.70
CA PHE A 321 4.95 16.65 16.58
C PHE A 321 4.82 15.73 17.83
N ALA A 322 5.87 15.01 18.22
CA ALA A 322 5.84 14.05 19.33
C ALA A 322 6.24 14.63 20.71
N GLY A 323 6.48 15.95 20.79
CA GLY A 323 6.89 16.66 22.01
C GLY A 323 5.77 16.89 23.05
N ASP A 324 6.13 17.61 24.12
CA ASP A 324 5.25 17.95 25.24
C ASP A 324 4.35 19.16 24.95
N GLY A 325 3.35 18.94 24.11
CA GLY A 325 2.31 19.90 23.75
C GLY A 325 2.09 20.03 22.24
N GLU A 326 3.15 19.80 21.45
CA GLU A 326 3.19 19.91 19.99
C GLU A 326 2.13 19.01 19.33
N SER A 327 1.95 17.77 19.82
CA SER A 327 0.95 16.84 19.29
C SER A 327 -0.48 17.40 19.40
N LEU A 328 -0.79 18.05 20.52
CA LEU A 328 -2.07 18.70 20.79
C LEU A 328 -2.20 20.04 20.07
N HIS A 329 -1.11 20.80 19.93
CA HIS A 329 -1.09 22.07 19.19
C HIS A 329 -1.39 21.85 17.70
N PHE A 330 -0.60 20.98 17.05
CA PHE A 330 -0.79 20.59 15.66
C PHE A 330 -2.19 20.01 15.41
N ALA A 331 -2.64 19.08 16.27
CA ALA A 331 -3.96 18.48 16.10
C ALA A 331 -5.13 19.47 16.30
N ARG A 332 -4.97 20.50 17.15
CA ARG A 332 -5.94 21.61 17.24
C ARG A 332 -5.94 22.49 15.99
N ALA A 333 -4.76 22.81 15.45
CA ALA A 333 -4.65 23.57 14.20
C ALA A 333 -5.39 22.87 13.05
N LEU A 334 -5.29 21.54 12.94
CA LEU A 334 -6.05 20.74 11.96
C LEU A 334 -7.59 20.86 12.14
N LEU A 335 -8.09 20.84 13.38
CA LEU A 335 -9.52 21.00 13.66
C LEU A 335 -10.06 22.40 13.33
N VAL A 336 -9.26 23.44 13.55
CA VAL A 336 -9.58 24.83 13.21
C VAL A 336 -9.49 25.05 11.69
N ALA A 337 -8.45 24.51 11.05
CA ALA A 337 -8.24 24.59 9.60
C ALA A 337 -9.37 23.95 8.79
N ALA A 338 -9.93 22.84 9.29
CA ALA A 338 -11.09 22.14 8.75
C ALA A 338 -12.45 22.68 9.21
N ASP A 339 -12.47 23.69 10.09
CA ASP A 339 -13.69 24.22 10.71
C ASP A 339 -14.59 23.11 11.30
N VAL A 340 -14.02 22.22 12.11
CA VAL A 340 -14.76 21.10 12.73
C VAL A 340 -15.77 21.61 13.78
N GLN A 341 -15.55 22.81 14.30
CA GLN A 341 -16.29 23.40 15.42
C GLN A 341 -17.54 24.19 15.00
N ALA A 342 -17.65 24.67 13.75
CA ALA A 342 -18.89 25.28 13.28
C ALA A 342 -20.04 24.28 13.10
N GLY A 343 -21.26 24.81 12.99
CA GLY A 343 -22.47 24.02 12.84
C GLY A 343 -22.45 23.06 11.64
N TRP A 344 -22.90 21.83 11.86
CA TRP A 344 -22.95 20.75 10.85
C TRP A 344 -24.31 20.64 10.15
N ALA A 345 -25.08 21.73 10.13
CA ALA A 345 -26.45 21.76 9.59
C ALA A 345 -26.52 21.85 8.05
N SER A 346 -25.45 22.33 7.40
CA SER A 346 -25.33 22.37 5.94
C SER A 346 -24.83 21.01 5.41
N VAL A 347 -25.74 20.19 4.91
CA VAL A 347 -25.42 18.91 4.25
C VAL A 347 -26.01 18.93 2.83
N PRO A 348 -25.21 18.73 1.76
CA PRO A 348 -23.75 18.53 1.76
C PRO A 348 -22.99 19.75 2.28
N LEU A 349 -21.77 19.52 2.76
CA LEU A 349 -20.85 20.58 3.20
C LEU A 349 -20.48 21.52 2.04
N PRO A 350 -20.12 22.78 2.32
CA PRO A 350 -19.41 23.63 1.35
C PRO A 350 -18.15 22.91 0.86
N LYS A 351 -17.90 22.91 -0.45
CA LYS A 351 -16.80 22.14 -1.08
C LYS A 351 -15.43 22.38 -0.44
N THR A 352 -15.17 23.60 0.03
CA THR A 352 -13.95 23.97 0.74
C THR A 352 -13.84 23.22 2.08
N ARG A 353 -14.77 23.45 3.00
CA ARG A 353 -14.89 22.73 4.29
C ARG A 353 -14.90 21.21 4.13
N ASP A 354 -15.58 20.68 3.11
CA ASP A 354 -15.55 19.24 2.75
C ASP A 354 -14.10 18.78 2.47
N THR A 355 -13.41 19.45 1.54
CA THR A 355 -12.00 19.15 1.21
C THR A 355 -11.08 19.26 2.43
N ASN A 356 -11.21 20.33 3.22
CA ASN A 356 -10.37 20.54 4.40
C ASN A 356 -10.66 19.51 5.51
N THR A 357 -11.93 19.14 5.73
CA THR A 357 -12.34 18.11 6.69
C THR A 357 -11.74 16.75 6.32
N LEU A 358 -11.80 16.35 5.05
CA LEU A 358 -11.21 15.09 4.60
C LEU A 358 -9.70 15.03 4.88
N LEU A 359 -8.98 16.11 4.57
CA LEU A 359 -7.53 16.17 4.74
C LEU A 359 -7.11 16.24 6.21
N ALA A 360 -7.83 17.00 7.05
CA ALA A 360 -7.60 17.00 8.50
C ALA A 360 -7.86 15.62 9.13
N LEU A 361 -8.95 14.93 8.77
CA LEU A 361 -9.24 13.57 9.27
C LEU A 361 -8.20 12.55 8.79
N ARG A 362 -7.73 12.63 7.54
CA ARG A 362 -6.63 11.78 7.05
C ARG A 362 -5.30 12.09 7.76
N THR A 363 -5.05 13.34 8.11
CA THR A 363 -3.86 13.75 8.88
C THR A 363 -3.92 13.19 10.31
N LEU A 364 -5.04 13.36 11.01
CA LEU A 364 -5.27 12.78 12.34
C LEU A 364 -5.18 11.25 12.34
N ALA A 365 -5.60 10.59 11.26
CA ALA A 365 -5.42 9.14 11.10
C ALA A 365 -3.93 8.76 11.00
N ASN A 366 -3.13 9.54 10.28
CA ASN A 366 -1.69 9.33 10.17
C ASN A 366 -0.97 9.59 11.50
N VAL A 367 -1.32 10.67 12.23
CA VAL A 367 -0.87 10.94 13.62
C VAL A 367 -1.18 9.76 14.55
N ALA A 368 -2.38 9.19 14.46
CA ALA A 368 -2.83 8.09 15.31
C ALA A 368 -2.03 6.78 15.16
N GLN A 369 -1.24 6.61 14.10
CA GLN A 369 -0.32 5.48 13.96
C GLN A 369 0.80 5.49 15.02
N PHE A 370 1.12 6.67 15.56
CA PHE A 370 2.35 6.94 16.33
C PHE A 370 2.07 7.45 17.77
N ALA A 371 0.85 7.30 18.28
CA ALA A 371 0.45 7.63 19.66
C ALA A 371 1.02 6.62 20.70
N ASN A 372 2.33 6.38 20.63
CA ASN A 372 3.10 5.37 21.35
C ASN A 372 3.69 5.86 22.69
N SER A 373 3.81 7.18 22.89
CA SER A 373 4.18 7.83 24.16
C SER A 373 2.99 8.62 24.70
N ASP A 374 3.08 9.15 25.92
CA ASP A 374 2.02 10.02 26.45
C ASP A 374 2.07 11.41 25.78
N ALA A 375 3.26 11.90 25.42
CA ALA A 375 3.50 13.14 24.69
C ALA A 375 2.90 13.12 23.26
N SER A 376 3.17 12.07 22.47
CA SER A 376 2.59 11.90 21.13
C SER A 376 1.10 11.54 21.11
N ALA A 377 0.46 11.45 22.29
CA ALA A 377 -0.93 11.09 22.47
C ALA A 377 -1.77 12.14 23.24
N GLN A 378 -1.20 13.28 23.64
CA GLN A 378 -1.93 14.33 24.36
C GLN A 378 -3.14 14.87 23.58
N TRP A 379 -3.07 14.83 22.25
CA TRP A 379 -4.16 15.21 21.36
C TRP A 379 -5.41 14.32 21.48
N VAL A 380 -5.29 13.05 21.88
CA VAL A 380 -6.34 12.04 21.70
C VAL A 380 -7.65 12.44 22.40
N ALA A 381 -7.63 12.64 23.72
CA ALA A 381 -8.87 12.95 24.45
C ALA A 381 -9.48 14.32 24.04
N PRO A 382 -8.71 15.43 23.92
CA PRO A 382 -9.25 16.71 23.45
C PRO A 382 -9.82 16.66 22.02
N VAL A 383 -9.17 15.97 21.08
CA VAL A 383 -9.65 15.88 19.68
C VAL A 383 -10.87 14.98 19.59
N PHE A 384 -10.90 13.83 20.26
CA PHE A 384 -12.09 12.98 20.27
C PHE A 384 -13.28 13.64 20.97
N ALA A 385 -13.05 14.54 21.94
CA ALA A 385 -14.10 15.36 22.55
C ALA A 385 -14.75 16.36 21.56
N GLU A 386 -14.03 16.79 20.51
CA GLU A 386 -14.58 17.56 19.40
C GLU A 386 -15.19 16.65 18.32
N LEU A 387 -14.49 15.58 17.91
CA LEU A 387 -14.99 14.66 16.88
C LEU A 387 -16.33 14.01 17.27
N LYS A 388 -16.58 13.73 18.55
CA LYS A 388 -17.88 13.19 19.00
C LYS A 388 -19.06 14.15 18.84
N LYS A 389 -18.82 15.44 18.56
CA LYS A 389 -19.86 16.45 18.26
C LYS A 389 -20.28 16.42 16.78
N VAL A 390 -19.48 15.79 15.91
CA VAL A 390 -19.69 15.73 14.46
C VAL A 390 -20.81 14.73 14.13
N PRO A 391 -21.93 15.15 13.51
CA PRO A 391 -22.99 14.23 13.14
C PRO A 391 -22.51 13.29 12.03
N TYR A 392 -22.42 11.98 12.31
CA TYR A 392 -21.92 10.99 11.34
C TYR A 392 -22.65 11.00 9.99
N ALA A 393 -23.95 11.31 10.00
CA ALA A 393 -24.76 11.43 8.78
C ALA A 393 -24.36 12.61 7.87
N ALA A 394 -23.71 13.66 8.41
CA ALA A 394 -23.17 14.78 7.65
C ALA A 394 -21.84 14.46 6.95
N LEU A 395 -21.18 13.35 7.33
CA LEU A 395 -19.91 12.93 6.75
C LEU A 395 -20.12 12.19 5.44
N GLY A 396 -19.56 12.73 4.35
CA GLY A 396 -19.43 12.01 3.08
C GLY A 396 -18.48 10.80 3.20
N LYS A 397 -18.66 9.78 2.35
CA LYS A 397 -17.98 8.45 2.41
C LYS A 397 -16.49 8.50 2.78
N GLN A 398 -15.69 9.33 2.11
CA GLN A 398 -14.25 9.43 2.35
C GLN A 398 -13.91 9.93 3.76
N HIS A 399 -14.73 10.82 4.34
CA HIS A 399 -14.60 11.27 5.73
C HIS A 399 -14.94 10.14 6.72
N ARG A 400 -15.96 9.33 6.42
CA ARG A 400 -16.34 8.17 7.24
C ARG A 400 -15.22 7.13 7.29
N ILE A 401 -14.57 6.87 6.15
CA ILE A 401 -13.38 6.02 6.04
C ILE A 401 -12.24 6.60 6.90
N ALA A 402 -11.92 7.89 6.75
CA ALA A 402 -10.86 8.54 7.52
C ALA A 402 -11.13 8.52 9.04
N LEU A 403 -12.34 8.86 9.48
CA LEU A 403 -12.75 8.82 10.89
C LEU A 403 -12.66 7.40 11.47
N ALA A 404 -13.15 6.39 10.74
CA ALA A 404 -13.01 4.99 11.15
C ALA A 404 -11.54 4.53 11.19
N THR A 405 -10.66 5.09 10.36
CA THR A 405 -9.20 4.86 10.44
C THR A 405 -8.59 5.47 11.71
N ILE A 406 -9.01 6.67 12.15
CA ILE A 406 -8.53 7.25 13.43
C ILE A 406 -8.87 6.30 14.60
N VAL A 407 -10.13 5.85 14.67
CA VAL A 407 -10.60 4.91 15.70
C VAL A 407 -9.83 3.58 15.64
N LEU A 408 -9.61 3.05 14.43
CA LEU A 408 -8.83 1.83 14.21
C LEU A 408 -7.39 1.99 14.71
N ASN A 409 -6.71 3.06 14.35
CA ASN A 409 -5.31 3.28 14.73
C ASN A 409 -5.16 3.45 16.26
N ILE A 410 -6.10 4.13 16.93
CA ILE A 410 -6.16 4.18 18.40
C ILE A 410 -6.42 2.78 19.01
N SER A 411 -7.31 1.97 18.42
CA SER A 411 -7.51 0.58 18.86
C SER A 411 -6.25 -0.28 18.72
N VAL A 412 -5.46 -0.06 17.66
CA VAL A 412 -4.17 -0.73 17.43
C VAL A 412 -3.13 -0.27 18.45
N MET A 413 -3.08 1.02 18.81
CA MET A 413 -2.22 1.50 19.90
C MET A 413 -2.62 0.87 21.25
N ALA A 414 -3.92 0.75 21.53
CA ALA A 414 -4.41 0.07 22.72
C ALA A 414 -4.01 -1.43 22.74
N VAL A 415 -4.06 -2.12 21.60
CA VAL A 415 -3.55 -3.49 21.40
C VAL A 415 -2.02 -3.57 21.61
N LYS A 416 -1.27 -2.53 21.24
CA LYS A 416 0.17 -2.38 21.53
C LYS A 416 0.47 -1.95 22.99
N GLY A 417 -0.55 -1.87 23.85
CA GLY A 417 -0.40 -1.62 25.29
C GLY A 417 -0.79 -0.21 25.75
N ARG A 418 -1.09 0.72 24.84
CA ARG A 418 -1.51 2.11 25.14
C ARG A 418 -3.00 2.17 25.52
N LYS A 419 -3.39 1.36 26.50
CA LYS A 419 -4.79 1.11 26.89
C LYS A 419 -5.52 2.35 27.39
N GLN A 420 -4.79 3.30 27.98
CA GLN A 420 -5.32 4.55 28.53
C GLN A 420 -5.86 5.52 27.47
N LEU A 421 -5.54 5.32 26.18
CA LEU A 421 -6.07 6.13 25.08
C LEU A 421 -7.57 5.90 24.85
N VAL A 422 -8.13 4.79 25.34
CA VAL A 422 -9.52 4.37 25.08
C VAL A 422 -10.46 5.01 26.13
N GLY A 423 -10.56 6.34 26.06
CA GLY A 423 -11.50 7.14 26.86
C GLY A 423 -12.97 6.97 26.44
N ALA A 424 -13.88 7.63 27.16
CA ALA A 424 -15.31 7.61 26.83
C ALA A 424 -15.57 8.19 25.43
N GLU A 425 -14.88 9.27 25.08
CA GLU A 425 -14.97 9.96 23.79
C GLU A 425 -14.62 9.05 22.61
N VAL A 426 -13.62 8.16 22.78
CA VAL A 426 -13.20 7.18 21.75
C VAL A 426 -14.28 6.11 21.56
N LEU A 427 -14.92 5.67 22.64
CA LEU A 427 -16.02 4.71 22.60
C LEU A 427 -17.31 5.35 22.04
N GLU A 428 -17.53 6.64 22.26
CA GLU A 428 -18.65 7.40 21.70
C GLU A 428 -18.50 7.62 20.19
N VAL A 429 -17.31 7.99 19.70
CA VAL A 429 -17.02 8.05 18.25
C VAL A 429 -17.10 6.67 17.61
N LEU A 430 -16.61 5.61 18.26
CA LEU A 430 -16.79 4.23 17.78
C LEU A 430 -18.28 3.86 17.69
N ASN A 431 -19.09 4.24 18.68
CA ASN A 431 -20.54 4.00 18.65
C ASN A 431 -21.21 4.75 17.48
N GLN A 432 -20.78 5.97 17.17
CA GLN A 432 -21.27 6.73 16.01
C GLN A 432 -20.94 6.04 14.68
N VAL A 433 -19.74 5.46 14.53
CA VAL A 433 -19.39 4.62 13.36
C VAL A 433 -20.29 3.38 13.30
N LEU A 434 -20.43 2.65 14.41
CA LEU A 434 -21.16 1.38 14.45
C LEU A 434 -22.68 1.52 14.25
N LEU A 435 -23.28 2.61 14.71
CA LEU A 435 -24.71 2.91 14.52
C LEU A 435 -24.99 3.64 13.19
N GLY A 436 -24.11 4.56 12.80
CA GLY A 436 -24.33 5.50 11.70
C GLY A 436 -23.95 4.98 10.32
N GLU A 437 -23.11 3.95 10.21
CA GLU A 437 -22.69 3.43 8.90
C GLU A 437 -23.74 2.50 8.29
N ASP A 438 -23.95 2.64 6.98
CA ASP A 438 -25.06 2.09 6.22
C ASP A 438 -24.71 1.70 4.76
N SER A 439 -23.62 2.25 4.21
CA SER A 439 -23.37 2.28 2.76
C SER A 439 -21.89 2.31 2.35
N GLU A 440 -20.95 2.43 3.31
CA GLU A 440 -19.51 2.43 3.07
C GLU A 440 -18.81 1.25 3.77
N PRO A 441 -18.51 0.14 3.06
CA PRO A 441 -17.98 -1.08 3.67
C PRO A 441 -16.59 -0.88 4.29
N GLU A 442 -15.76 0.03 3.78
CA GLU A 442 -14.44 0.28 4.39
C GLU A 442 -14.56 0.95 5.77
N ALA A 443 -15.44 1.95 5.91
CA ALA A 443 -15.72 2.59 7.19
C ALA A 443 -16.33 1.59 8.19
N ALA A 444 -17.31 0.79 7.74
CA ALA A 444 -17.95 -0.23 8.55
C ALA A 444 -16.93 -1.28 9.05
N TYR A 445 -16.11 -1.83 8.16
CA TYR A 445 -15.15 -2.87 8.51
C TYR A 445 -14.06 -2.36 9.46
N ARG A 446 -13.55 -1.14 9.25
CA ARG A 446 -12.58 -0.48 10.17
C ARG A 446 -13.20 -0.27 11.56
N GLY A 447 -14.49 0.08 11.66
CA GLY A 447 -15.23 0.14 12.92
C GLY A 447 -15.39 -1.22 13.62
N LEU A 448 -15.74 -2.28 12.88
CA LEU A 448 -15.88 -3.63 13.43
C LEU A 448 -14.55 -4.21 13.95
N ILE A 449 -13.46 -4.01 13.20
CA ILE A 449 -12.10 -4.37 13.64
C ILE A 449 -11.71 -3.56 14.88
N SER A 450 -12.08 -2.28 14.95
CA SER A 450 -11.82 -1.44 16.14
C SER A 450 -12.47 -2.00 17.40
N LEU A 451 -13.76 -2.34 17.34
CA LEU A 451 -14.48 -2.96 18.46
C LEU A 451 -13.82 -4.27 18.90
N GLY A 452 -13.46 -5.12 17.93
CA GLY A 452 -12.81 -6.40 18.18
C GLY A 452 -11.42 -6.26 18.79
N ASN A 453 -10.62 -5.30 18.35
CA ASN A 453 -9.33 -4.96 18.96
C ASN A 453 -9.50 -4.55 20.44
N LEU A 454 -10.47 -3.67 20.73
CA LEU A 454 -10.73 -3.18 22.07
C LEU A 454 -11.16 -4.30 23.05
N ALA A 455 -11.88 -5.31 22.58
CA ALA A 455 -12.29 -6.46 23.38
C ALA A 455 -11.11 -7.25 23.99
N PHE A 456 -9.91 -7.24 23.37
CA PHE A 456 -8.71 -7.87 23.92
C PHE A 456 -8.03 -7.07 25.04
N VAL A 457 -8.29 -5.77 25.14
CA VAL A 457 -7.43 -4.87 25.93
C VAL A 457 -8.12 -3.99 26.96
N VAL A 458 -9.39 -3.67 26.77
CA VAL A 458 -10.12 -2.72 27.64
C VAL A 458 -10.26 -3.23 29.08
N ALA A 459 -10.10 -2.31 30.03
CA ALA A 459 -10.17 -2.59 31.47
C ALA A 459 -11.58 -3.01 31.92
N PRO A 460 -11.72 -3.76 33.03
CA PRO A 460 -13.00 -4.30 33.50
C PRO A 460 -14.13 -3.27 33.60
N GLY A 461 -13.84 -2.04 34.05
CA GLY A 461 -14.84 -0.97 34.22
C GLY A 461 -15.55 -0.55 32.92
N SER A 462 -14.87 -0.64 31.77
CA SER A 462 -15.43 -0.23 30.46
C SER A 462 -15.98 -1.39 29.63
N GLN A 463 -15.94 -2.63 30.15
CA GLN A 463 -16.53 -3.79 29.45
C GLN A 463 -18.04 -3.67 29.27
N ALA A 464 -18.75 -2.97 30.17
CA ALA A 464 -20.19 -2.71 30.02
C ALA A 464 -20.48 -1.90 28.75
N VAL A 465 -19.65 -0.88 28.47
CA VAL A 465 -19.76 -0.07 27.25
C VAL A 465 -19.47 -0.92 26.02
N LEU A 466 -18.35 -1.66 25.97
CA LEU A 466 -18.07 -2.56 24.83
C LEU A 466 -19.18 -3.58 24.57
N LYS A 467 -19.79 -4.15 25.61
CA LYS A 467 -20.92 -5.09 25.47
C LYS A 467 -22.17 -4.43 24.88
N SER A 468 -22.40 -3.14 25.14
CA SER A 468 -23.47 -2.37 24.47
C SER A 468 -23.19 -2.12 22.99
N LEU A 469 -21.92 -1.96 22.58
CA LEU A 469 -21.51 -1.75 21.18
C LEU A 469 -21.62 -3.01 20.31
N LEU A 470 -21.66 -4.20 20.93
CA LEU A 470 -21.76 -5.48 20.21
C LEU A 470 -23.05 -5.59 19.40
N ALA A 471 -24.20 -5.19 19.93
CA ALA A 471 -25.46 -5.30 19.20
C ALA A 471 -25.49 -4.42 17.92
N PRO A 472 -25.11 -3.12 17.98
CA PRO A 472 -24.83 -2.31 16.78
C PRO A 472 -23.87 -2.98 15.79
N ALA A 473 -22.74 -3.52 16.27
CA ALA A 473 -21.75 -4.16 15.42
C ALA A 473 -22.28 -5.41 14.68
N LEU A 474 -23.07 -6.25 15.35
CA LEU A 474 -23.70 -7.42 14.71
C LEU A 474 -24.83 -7.05 13.73
N VAL A 475 -25.49 -5.90 13.93
CA VAL A 475 -26.43 -5.34 12.94
C VAL A 475 -25.67 -4.78 11.73
N LEU A 476 -24.55 -4.10 11.97
CA LEU A 476 -23.71 -3.53 10.92
C LEU A 476 -23.04 -4.61 10.05
N SER A 477 -22.49 -5.68 10.64
CA SER A 477 -21.89 -6.79 9.88
C SER A 477 -22.90 -7.45 8.94
N ALA A 478 -24.15 -7.62 9.40
CA ALA A 478 -25.22 -8.22 8.63
C ALA A 478 -25.70 -7.36 7.42
N LYS A 479 -25.36 -6.07 7.35
CA LYS A 479 -25.69 -5.22 6.18
C LYS A 479 -24.87 -5.61 4.94
N PHE A 480 -23.63 -6.07 5.12
CA PHE A 480 -22.66 -6.27 4.04
C PHE A 480 -22.48 -7.75 3.70
N LYS A 481 -22.48 -8.08 2.40
CA LYS A 481 -22.48 -9.48 1.90
C LYS A 481 -21.09 -10.08 1.70
N GLU A 482 -20.03 -9.27 1.80
CA GLU A 482 -18.65 -9.70 1.54
C GLU A 482 -18.19 -10.71 2.60
N PRO A 483 -17.37 -11.74 2.25
CA PRO A 483 -16.98 -12.80 3.18
C PRO A 483 -16.41 -12.29 4.52
N ARG A 484 -15.56 -11.25 4.47
CA ARG A 484 -14.91 -10.64 5.63
C ARG A 484 -15.87 -10.21 6.76
N PHE A 485 -17.10 -9.78 6.42
CA PHE A 485 -18.08 -9.36 7.42
C PHE A 485 -18.61 -10.54 8.24
N ARG A 486 -18.69 -11.74 7.65
CA ARG A 486 -19.09 -12.97 8.37
C ARG A 486 -17.97 -13.51 9.26
N ASP A 487 -16.72 -13.35 8.83
CA ASP A 487 -15.55 -13.75 9.63
C ASP A 487 -15.35 -12.81 10.84
N ILE A 488 -15.47 -11.49 10.69
CA ILE A 488 -15.42 -10.55 11.83
C ILE A 488 -16.64 -10.70 12.77
N GLU A 489 -17.85 -10.94 12.24
CA GLU A 489 -19.04 -11.25 13.06
C GLU A 489 -18.81 -12.50 13.93
N SER A 490 -18.13 -13.51 13.38
CA SER A 490 -17.82 -14.75 14.09
C SER A 490 -16.82 -14.51 15.23
N GLU A 491 -15.75 -13.75 14.98
CA GLU A 491 -14.76 -13.38 16.01
C GLU A 491 -15.37 -12.50 17.12
N LEU A 492 -16.18 -11.50 16.77
CA LEU A 492 -16.90 -10.65 17.74
C LEU A 492 -17.85 -11.48 18.62
N ARG A 493 -18.55 -12.48 18.06
CA ARG A 493 -19.41 -13.41 18.83
C ARG A 493 -18.63 -14.41 19.68
N LEU A 494 -17.36 -14.66 19.41
CA LEU A 494 -16.49 -15.47 20.26
C LEU A 494 -15.98 -14.66 21.46
N GLN A 495 -15.65 -13.39 21.26
CA GLN A 495 -15.18 -12.46 22.31
C GLN A 495 -16.30 -11.99 23.27
N ALA A 496 -17.56 -12.23 22.90
CA ALA A 496 -18.74 -11.89 23.69
C ALA A 496 -19.13 -12.96 24.75
N LYS A 497 -18.44 -14.11 24.77
CA LYS A 497 -18.73 -15.27 25.64
C LYS A 497 -17.73 -15.38 26.78
#